data_AF-A0A9Q1AMZ8-F1
#
_entry.id   AF-A0A9Q1AMZ8-F1
#
_cell.length_a   1.000
_cell.length_b   1.000
_cell.length_c   1.000
_cell.angle_alpha   90.00
_cell.angle_beta   90.00
_cell.angle_gamma   90.00
#
_symmetry.space_group_name_H-M   'P 1'
#
loop_
_entity.id
_entity.type
_entity.pdbx_description
1 polymer ?
#
loop_
_entity_poly.entity_id
_entity_poly.type
_entity_poly.pdbx_seq_one_letter_code
_entity_poly.pdbx_strand_id
1 'polypeptide(L)'
;MTSFSQSLIFTSLLGVMPKSEETTPLFCQHGPYECLLNTVEACAIHAWPKLEDHFPFVYCVERLVYERKYPEWESCFEELGLDPKTISECYTGGYGDELELEYAAETNALQPPHKYVPWVVVDGQPLYEDYEDFITYICKAYKGTATPEACSKPSGYSIERSKAKSIPPVCYRDTIVSTLLEKIKSEISLWMQ
;
A
#
# COMPACT_ATOMS: atom_id res chain seq x y z
N MET A 1 1.66 -8.71 -17.33
CA MET A 1 1.92 -9.10 -15.92
C MET A 1 2.93 -8.17 -15.24
N THR A 2 3.89 -7.60 -15.95
CA THR A 2 4.76 -6.49 -15.46
C THR A 2 3.96 -5.34 -14.82
N SER A 3 2.87 -4.91 -15.46
CA SER A 3 1.98 -3.86 -14.95
C SER A 3 1.25 -4.21 -13.63
N PHE A 4 1.07 -5.50 -13.29
CA PHE A 4 0.32 -5.88 -12.08
C PHE A 4 1.20 -5.82 -10.82
N SER A 5 2.49 -6.16 -10.93
CA SER A 5 3.45 -6.05 -9.82
C SER A 5 3.75 -4.61 -9.46
N GLN A 6 3.94 -3.79 -10.50
CA GLN A 6 4.05 -2.34 -10.38
C GLN A 6 2.85 -1.79 -9.59
N SER A 7 1.61 -2.12 -9.98
CA SER A 7 0.40 -1.59 -9.31
C SER A 7 0.24 -1.94 -7.82
N LEU A 8 0.88 -2.99 -7.30
CA LEU A 8 0.78 -3.31 -5.87
C LEU A 8 1.63 -2.38 -5.01
N ILE A 9 2.83 -2.00 -5.48
CA ILE A 9 3.70 -1.05 -4.76
C ILE A 9 3.20 0.39 -4.94
N PHE A 10 2.62 0.70 -6.10
CA PHE A 10 2.13 2.05 -6.40
C PHE A 10 0.92 2.52 -5.59
N THR A 11 0.17 1.59 -5.02
CA THR A 11 -1.18 1.91 -4.58
C THR A 11 -1.40 1.72 -3.11
N SER A 12 -0.36 1.44 -2.32
CA SER A 12 -0.47 1.41 -0.87
C SER A 12 -0.25 2.81 -0.24
N LEU A 13 0.63 3.67 -0.77
CA LEU A 13 1.26 4.68 0.11
C LEU A 13 1.63 6.07 -0.47
N LEU A 14 1.36 6.42 -1.74
CA LEU A 14 1.87 7.70 -2.28
C LEU A 14 0.81 8.81 -2.38
N GLY A 15 0.65 9.53 -1.27
CA GLY A 15 0.24 10.94 -1.29
C GLY A 15 1.45 11.86 -1.52
N VAL A 16 2.18 11.70 -2.63
CA VAL A 16 3.28 12.63 -2.96
C VAL A 16 2.68 13.93 -3.46
N MET A 17 2.63 14.94 -2.60
CA MET A 17 2.31 16.31 -3.01
C MET A 17 3.57 17.01 -3.50
N PRO A 18 3.77 17.22 -4.82
CA PRO A 18 4.83 18.09 -5.28
C PRO A 18 4.47 19.54 -4.94
N LYS A 19 5.28 20.20 -4.12
CA LYS A 19 5.31 21.66 -4.02
C LYS A 19 6.54 22.15 -4.77
N SER A 20 6.31 22.76 -5.92
CA SER A 20 7.25 23.51 -6.78
C SER A 20 8.74 23.48 -6.43
N GLU A 21 9.54 22.91 -7.34
CA GLU A 21 10.91 23.30 -7.70
C GLU A 21 11.93 23.52 -6.55
N GLU A 22 12.33 22.43 -5.91
CA GLU A 22 13.61 22.13 -5.23
C GLU A 22 13.40 20.75 -4.59
N THR A 23 14.42 19.88 -4.51
CA THR A 23 14.36 18.48 -4.02
C THR A 23 13.25 18.26 -2.98
N THR A 24 12.07 17.87 -3.45
CA THR A 24 10.87 17.86 -2.61
C THR A 24 11.01 16.68 -1.66
N PRO A 25 10.98 16.88 -0.33
CA PRO A 25 11.00 15.78 0.60
C PRO A 25 9.78 14.89 0.32
N LEU A 26 10.02 13.60 0.08
CA LEU A 26 8.94 12.62 -0.02
C LEU A 26 8.21 12.58 1.32
N PHE A 27 6.89 12.80 1.27
CA PHE A 27 6.06 12.79 2.45
C PHE A 27 5.09 11.61 2.39
N CYS A 28 5.07 10.87 3.48
CA CYS A 28 4.36 9.61 3.64
C CYS A 28 3.29 9.73 4.74
N GLN A 29 2.10 9.20 4.49
CA GLN A 29 0.94 9.34 5.37
C GLN A 29 1.14 8.63 6.72
N HIS A 30 1.88 7.51 6.72
CA HIS A 30 2.18 6.74 7.93
C HIS A 30 3.61 6.95 8.46
N GLY A 31 4.24 8.08 8.10
CA GLY A 31 5.51 8.52 8.69
C GLY A 31 6.76 7.93 8.02
N PRO A 32 7.93 8.00 8.67
CA PRO A 32 9.22 7.74 8.01
C PRO A 32 9.45 6.28 7.62
N TYR A 33 8.88 5.32 8.35
CA TYR A 33 8.99 3.90 7.97
C TYR A 33 8.23 3.60 6.69
N GLU A 34 7.09 4.26 6.43
CA GLU A 34 6.39 4.12 5.16
C GLU A 34 7.30 4.56 4.00
N CYS A 35 7.90 5.74 4.09
CA CYS A 35 8.82 6.22 3.06
C CYS A 35 10.00 5.28 2.87
N LEU A 36 10.63 4.83 3.96
CA LEU A 36 11.75 3.90 3.88
C LEU A 36 11.35 2.60 3.18
N LEU A 37 10.22 2.00 3.56
CA LEU A 37 9.81 0.71 3.03
C LEU A 37 9.33 0.81 1.58
N ASN A 38 8.68 1.92 1.17
CA ASN A 38 8.42 2.19 -0.25
C ASN A 38 9.72 2.21 -1.05
N THR A 39 10.71 2.97 -0.58
CA THR A 39 12.02 3.06 -1.26
C THR A 39 12.73 1.70 -1.34
N VAL A 40 12.68 0.91 -0.26
CA VAL A 40 13.25 -0.44 -0.22
C VAL A 40 12.56 -1.36 -1.23
N GLU A 41 11.23 -1.31 -1.32
CA GLU A 41 10.44 -2.09 -2.27
C GLU A 41 10.66 -1.64 -3.72
N ALA A 42 10.78 -0.34 -3.96
CA ALA A 42 11.15 0.23 -5.27
C ALA A 42 12.54 -0.26 -5.71
N CYS A 43 13.52 -0.23 -4.81
CA CYS A 43 14.85 -0.79 -5.03
C CYS A 43 14.80 -2.29 -5.33
N ALA A 44 13.93 -3.06 -4.66
CA ALA A 44 13.75 -4.48 -4.92
C ALA A 44 13.18 -4.75 -6.32
N ILE A 45 12.15 -4.02 -6.75
CA ILE A 45 11.64 -4.11 -8.14
C ILE A 45 12.75 -3.81 -9.14
N HIS A 46 13.51 -2.73 -8.90
CA HIS A 46 14.57 -2.32 -9.81
C HIS A 46 15.69 -3.37 -9.91
N ALA A 47 16.17 -3.87 -8.77
CA ALA A 47 17.26 -4.84 -8.71
C ALA A 47 16.85 -6.21 -9.27
N TRP A 48 15.59 -6.60 -9.08
CA TRP A 48 15.05 -7.91 -9.45
C TRP A 48 13.83 -7.76 -10.35
N PRO A 49 13.99 -7.41 -11.64
CA PRO A 49 12.89 -6.97 -12.51
C PRO A 49 11.85 -8.04 -12.83
N LYS A 50 12.14 -9.33 -12.57
CA LYS A 50 11.15 -10.40 -12.72
C LYS A 50 10.27 -10.46 -11.49
N LEU A 51 8.95 -10.59 -11.71
CA LEU A 51 7.95 -10.66 -10.66
C LEU A 51 8.29 -11.75 -9.62
N GLU A 52 8.64 -12.93 -10.10
CA GLU A 52 8.99 -14.09 -9.28
C GLU A 52 10.21 -13.86 -8.37
N ASP A 53 11.06 -12.89 -8.70
CA ASP A 53 12.29 -12.60 -7.97
C ASP A 53 12.07 -11.53 -6.87
N HIS A 54 11.37 -10.41 -7.17
CA HIS A 54 11.13 -9.36 -6.16
C HIS A 54 9.89 -9.60 -5.29
N PHE A 55 8.84 -10.22 -5.81
CA PHE A 55 7.57 -10.30 -5.11
C PHE A 55 7.64 -11.05 -3.77
N PRO A 56 8.42 -12.14 -3.61
CA PRO A 56 8.60 -12.77 -2.30
C PRO A 56 9.16 -11.81 -1.23
N PHE A 57 10.10 -10.94 -1.63
CA PHE A 57 10.69 -9.95 -0.72
C PHE A 57 9.66 -8.87 -0.34
N VAL A 58 8.97 -8.30 -1.32
CA VAL A 58 7.88 -7.32 -1.09
C VAL A 58 6.80 -7.90 -0.18
N TYR A 59 6.37 -9.14 -0.44
CA TYR A 59 5.39 -9.82 0.41
C TYR A 59 5.87 -10.01 1.85
N CYS A 60 7.15 -10.34 2.04
CA CYS A 60 7.73 -10.46 3.38
C CYS A 60 7.72 -9.12 4.12
N VAL A 61 8.10 -8.03 3.46
CA VAL A 61 8.08 -6.67 4.04
C VAL A 61 6.65 -6.27 4.40
N GLU A 62 5.70 -6.44 3.48
CA GLU A 62 4.28 -6.13 3.71
C GLU A 62 3.65 -6.96 4.84
N ARG A 63 4.08 -8.22 5.02
CA ARG A 63 3.69 -9.04 6.17
C ARG A 63 4.14 -8.39 7.49
N LEU A 64 5.38 -7.90 7.55
CA LEU A 64 5.90 -7.22 8.74
C LEU A 64 5.21 -5.87 8.99
N VAL A 65 4.86 -5.13 7.93
CA VAL A 65 4.04 -3.92 7.99
C VAL A 65 2.68 -4.23 8.62
N TYR A 66 1.99 -5.28 8.15
CA TYR A 66 0.71 -5.74 8.69
C TYR A 66 0.81 -6.13 10.18
N GLU A 67 1.89 -6.81 10.56
CA GLU A 67 2.20 -7.17 11.95
C GLU A 67 2.67 -6.00 12.82
N ARG A 68 2.82 -4.79 12.25
CA ARG A 68 3.36 -3.58 12.90
C ARG A 68 4.81 -3.73 13.39
N LYS A 69 5.61 -4.52 12.68
CA LYS A 69 7.02 -4.82 12.94
C LYS A 69 7.95 -4.14 11.93
N TYR A 70 7.66 -2.88 11.59
CA TYR A 70 8.42 -2.12 10.60
C TYR A 70 9.96 -2.19 10.75
N PRO A 71 10.54 -2.10 11.97
CA PRO A 71 11.99 -2.14 12.13
C PRO A 71 12.63 -3.49 11.78
N GLU A 72 11.83 -4.55 11.63
CA GLU A 72 12.32 -5.91 11.38
C GLU A 72 12.42 -6.24 9.88
N TRP A 73 12.15 -5.29 8.97
CA TRP A 73 12.08 -5.53 7.52
C TRP A 73 13.33 -6.20 6.92
N GLU A 74 14.54 -5.90 7.43
CA GLU A 74 15.79 -6.50 6.96
C GLU A 74 15.84 -8.02 7.21
N SER A 75 15.05 -8.54 8.15
CA SER A 75 14.95 -10.00 8.38
C SER A 75 14.45 -10.77 7.16
N CYS A 76 13.77 -10.09 6.22
CA CYS A 76 13.35 -10.68 4.94
C CYS A 76 14.52 -11.12 4.06
N PHE A 77 15.71 -10.51 4.18
CA PHE A 77 16.89 -11.00 3.46
C PHE A 77 17.33 -12.37 3.97
N GLU A 78 17.36 -12.56 5.29
CA GLU A 78 17.73 -13.84 5.90
C GLU A 78 16.66 -14.91 5.65
N GLU A 79 15.37 -14.56 5.81
CA GLU A 79 14.24 -15.47 5.59
C GLU A 79 14.23 -16.05 4.17
N LEU A 80 14.59 -15.22 3.17
CA LEU A 80 14.56 -15.58 1.76
C LEU A 80 15.93 -15.99 1.18
N GLY A 81 17.01 -15.87 1.96
CA GLY A 81 18.37 -16.16 1.51
C GLY A 81 18.86 -15.19 0.41
N LEU A 82 18.48 -13.92 0.50
CA LEU A 82 18.82 -12.86 -0.46
C LEU A 82 20.06 -12.07 0.01
N ASP A 83 20.88 -11.61 -0.93
CA ASP A 83 21.99 -10.69 -0.65
C ASP A 83 21.44 -9.25 -0.48
N PRO A 84 21.60 -8.62 0.70
CA PRO A 84 21.08 -7.28 0.94
C PRO A 84 21.80 -6.20 0.15
N LYS A 85 23.03 -6.46 -0.33
CA LYS A 85 23.96 -5.43 -0.83
C LYS A 85 23.32 -4.49 -1.85
N THR A 86 22.73 -5.04 -2.91
CA THR A 86 22.16 -4.25 -4.01
C THR A 86 21.02 -3.35 -3.54
N ILE A 87 20.18 -3.83 -2.62
CA ILE A 87 19.06 -3.06 -2.08
C ILE A 87 19.58 -1.99 -1.12
N SER A 88 20.50 -2.35 -0.23
CA SER A 88 21.16 -1.42 0.70
C SER A 88 21.86 -0.28 -0.02
N GLU A 89 22.63 -0.56 -1.07
CA GLU A 89 23.27 0.47 -1.89
C GLU A 89 22.25 1.38 -2.58
N CYS A 90 21.11 0.85 -3.01
CA CYS A 90 20.06 1.62 -3.68
C CYS A 90 19.34 2.61 -2.74
N TYR A 91 18.81 2.16 -1.58
CA TYR A 91 18.03 3.04 -0.70
C TYR A 91 18.92 3.97 0.16
N THR A 92 20.21 3.63 0.35
CA THR A 92 21.15 4.54 1.05
C THR A 92 21.91 5.46 0.10
N GLY A 93 22.03 5.11 -1.18
CA GLY A 93 22.79 5.85 -2.19
C GLY A 93 22.01 6.98 -2.90
N GLY A 94 20.75 7.21 -2.54
CA GLY A 94 19.87 8.22 -3.15
C GLY A 94 19.18 7.77 -4.44
N TYR A 95 19.60 6.65 -5.04
CA TYR A 95 18.94 6.11 -6.23
C TYR A 95 17.50 5.67 -5.95
N GLY A 96 17.23 5.19 -4.73
CA GLY A 96 15.87 4.92 -4.27
C GLY A 96 14.94 6.15 -4.34
N ASP A 97 15.46 7.36 -4.06
CA ASP A 97 14.65 8.58 -4.13
C ASP A 97 14.29 8.94 -5.59
N GLU A 98 15.18 8.65 -6.54
CA GLU A 98 14.91 8.82 -7.97
C GLU A 98 13.79 7.89 -8.43
N LEU A 99 13.82 6.63 -8.00
CA LEU A 99 12.76 5.65 -8.28
C LEU A 99 11.42 6.09 -7.68
N GLU A 100 11.40 6.58 -6.45
CA GLU A 100 10.19 7.10 -5.81
C GLU A 100 9.59 8.31 -6.55
N LEU A 101 10.42 9.19 -7.12
CA LEU A 101 9.95 10.32 -7.92
C LEU A 101 9.36 9.89 -9.27
N GLU A 102 9.99 8.93 -9.95
CA GLU A 102 9.42 8.29 -11.14
C GLU A 102 8.06 7.67 -10.80
N TYR A 103 8.01 7.00 -9.65
CA TYR A 103 6.83 6.31 -9.19
C TYR A 103 5.68 7.22 -8.77
N ALA A 104 6.00 8.35 -8.17
CA ALA A 104 5.07 9.43 -7.91
C ALA A 104 4.51 10.02 -9.21
N ALA A 105 5.33 10.18 -10.25
CA ALA A 105 4.88 10.69 -11.55
C ALA A 105 3.91 9.72 -12.23
N GLU A 106 4.19 8.40 -12.21
CA GLU A 106 3.28 7.38 -12.73
C GLU A 106 1.94 7.38 -11.99
N THR A 107 1.98 7.42 -10.66
CA THR A 107 0.79 7.46 -9.80
C THR A 107 -0.06 8.73 -10.03
N ASN A 108 0.59 9.89 -10.20
CA ASN A 108 -0.07 11.16 -10.51
C ASN A 108 -0.66 11.22 -11.93
N ALA A 109 -0.12 10.42 -12.85
CA ALA A 109 -0.60 10.35 -14.24
C ALA A 109 -1.84 9.45 -14.40
N LEU A 110 -2.24 8.68 -13.36
CA LEU A 110 -3.40 7.80 -13.41
C LEU A 110 -4.67 8.54 -13.88
N GLN A 111 -5.42 7.90 -14.79
CA GLN A 111 -6.69 8.41 -15.30
C GLN A 111 -7.78 7.33 -15.12
N PRO A 112 -8.83 7.60 -14.31
CA PRO A 112 -8.98 8.78 -13.44
C PRO A 112 -7.93 8.79 -12.31
N PRO A 113 -7.66 9.96 -11.70
CA PRO A 113 -6.82 10.02 -10.51
C PRO A 113 -7.34 9.09 -9.42
N HIS A 114 -6.42 8.40 -8.73
CA HIS A 114 -6.77 7.53 -7.62
C HIS A 114 -7.39 8.35 -6.46
N LYS A 115 -8.34 7.74 -5.73
CA LYS A 115 -9.08 8.42 -4.65
C LYS A 115 -8.72 7.91 -3.26
N TYR A 116 -8.10 6.74 -3.21
CA TYR A 116 -7.71 6.01 -2.02
C TYR A 116 -6.71 4.92 -2.43
N VAL A 117 -6.21 4.24 -1.41
CA VAL A 117 -5.28 3.12 -1.48
C VAL A 117 -5.94 1.92 -0.79
N PRO A 118 -5.91 0.68 -1.32
CA PRO A 118 -5.35 0.26 -2.62
C PRO A 118 -6.14 0.77 -3.83
N TRP A 119 -5.47 0.90 -4.99
CA TRP A 119 -6.05 1.38 -6.26
C TRP A 119 -5.79 0.39 -7.41
N VAL A 120 -6.58 -0.68 -7.48
CA VAL A 120 -6.35 -1.76 -8.44
C VAL A 120 -6.92 -1.41 -9.82
N VAL A 121 -6.11 -1.59 -10.87
CA VAL A 121 -6.48 -1.36 -12.27
C VAL A 121 -6.26 -2.65 -13.08
N VAL A 122 -7.27 -3.08 -13.83
CA VAL A 122 -7.19 -4.24 -14.74
C VAL A 122 -7.56 -3.81 -16.15
N ASP A 123 -6.67 -4.00 -17.12
CA ASP A 123 -6.85 -3.60 -18.53
C ASP A 123 -7.31 -2.13 -18.68
N GLY A 124 -6.73 -1.23 -17.87
CA GLY A 124 -7.07 0.20 -17.84
C GLY A 124 -8.35 0.56 -17.08
N GLN A 125 -9.06 -0.42 -16.52
CA GLN A 125 -10.26 -0.20 -15.72
C GLN A 125 -9.93 -0.20 -14.22
N PRO A 126 -10.13 0.91 -13.49
CA PRO A 126 -10.07 0.90 -12.02
C PRO A 126 -11.24 0.09 -11.44
N LEU A 127 -10.95 -0.75 -10.44
CA LEU A 127 -11.94 -1.65 -9.83
C LEU A 127 -12.74 -1.02 -8.70
N TYR A 128 -12.29 0.11 -8.15
CA TYR A 128 -12.89 0.75 -6.97
C TYR A 128 -13.08 -0.24 -5.80
N GLU A 129 -14.29 -0.35 -5.25
CA GLU A 129 -14.62 -1.22 -4.12
C GLU A 129 -14.61 -2.71 -4.49
N ASP A 130 -14.60 -3.06 -5.78
CA ASP A 130 -14.54 -4.45 -6.24
C ASP A 130 -13.10 -4.98 -6.34
N TYR A 131 -12.11 -4.25 -5.80
CA TYR A 131 -10.69 -4.60 -5.93
C TYR A 131 -10.35 -6.00 -5.40
N GLU A 132 -11.09 -6.53 -4.43
CA GLU A 132 -10.90 -7.90 -3.92
C GLU A 132 -11.30 -8.98 -4.95
N ASP A 133 -12.22 -8.68 -5.87
CA ASP A 133 -12.64 -9.58 -6.94
C ASP A 133 -11.77 -9.45 -8.20
N PHE A 134 -10.54 -8.94 -8.07
CA PHE A 134 -9.62 -8.70 -9.19
C PHE A 134 -9.41 -9.92 -10.09
N ILE A 135 -9.47 -11.15 -9.55
CA ILE A 135 -9.37 -12.39 -10.34
C ILE A 135 -10.47 -12.47 -11.40
N THR A 136 -11.71 -12.15 -11.05
CA THR A 136 -12.83 -12.14 -12.00
C THR A 136 -12.58 -11.14 -13.12
N TYR A 137 -12.08 -9.95 -12.78
CA TYR A 137 -11.74 -8.91 -13.76
C TYR A 137 -10.58 -9.32 -14.66
N ILE A 138 -9.51 -9.93 -14.11
CA ILE A 138 -8.40 -10.48 -14.89
C ILE A 138 -8.91 -11.52 -15.87
N CYS A 139 -9.76 -12.45 -15.41
CA CYS A 139 -10.31 -13.51 -16.24
C CYS A 139 -11.21 -12.99 -17.35
N LYS A 140 -12.00 -11.93 -17.10
CA LYS A 140 -12.79 -11.24 -18.13
C LYS A 140 -11.90 -10.51 -19.15
N ALA A 141 -10.79 -9.92 -18.71
CA ALA A 141 -9.87 -9.18 -19.57
C ALA A 141 -8.91 -10.08 -20.38
N TYR A 142 -8.76 -11.35 -20.00
CA TYR A 142 -7.84 -12.29 -20.63
C TYR A 142 -8.27 -12.65 -22.06
N LYS A 143 -7.41 -12.35 -23.03
CA LYS A 143 -7.65 -12.58 -24.48
C LYS A 143 -6.92 -13.82 -25.03
N GLY A 144 -6.23 -14.59 -24.17
CA GLY A 144 -5.49 -15.79 -24.57
C GLY A 144 -6.41 -16.98 -24.85
N THR A 145 -5.95 -17.92 -25.66
CA THR A 145 -6.73 -19.10 -26.07
C THR A 145 -6.80 -20.19 -24.99
N ALA A 146 -5.75 -20.32 -24.18
CA ALA A 146 -5.71 -21.22 -23.04
C ALA A 146 -6.08 -20.45 -21.77
N THR A 147 -7.35 -20.54 -21.38
CA THR A 147 -7.86 -19.92 -20.16
C THR A 147 -7.19 -20.54 -18.92
N PRO A 148 -6.60 -19.73 -18.01
CA PRO A 148 -6.02 -20.25 -16.77
C PRO A 148 -7.05 -21.00 -15.92
N GLU A 149 -6.62 -22.05 -15.21
CA GLU A 149 -7.52 -22.83 -14.34
C GLU A 149 -8.20 -21.95 -13.28
N ALA A 150 -7.51 -20.92 -12.79
CA ALA A 150 -8.03 -19.94 -11.84
C ALA A 150 -9.30 -19.24 -12.34
N CYS A 151 -9.49 -19.11 -13.66
CA CYS A 151 -10.66 -18.49 -14.26
C CYS A 151 -11.86 -19.44 -14.43
N SER A 152 -11.68 -20.72 -14.17
CA SER A 152 -12.74 -21.73 -14.26
C SER A 152 -13.51 -21.91 -12.95
N LYS A 153 -13.00 -21.36 -11.85
CA LYS A 153 -13.64 -21.39 -10.53
C LYS A 153 -14.34 -20.04 -10.32
N PRO A 154 -15.60 -19.99 -9.84
CA PRO A 154 -16.13 -18.74 -9.31
C PRO A 154 -15.18 -18.28 -8.21
N SER A 155 -14.77 -17.02 -8.23
CA SER A 155 -13.87 -16.46 -7.22
C SER A 155 -14.55 -16.63 -5.85
N GLY A 156 -14.04 -17.58 -5.06
CA GLY A 156 -14.49 -17.82 -3.68
C GLY A 156 -14.15 -16.69 -2.71
N TYR A 157 -13.64 -15.56 -3.21
CA TYR A 157 -13.48 -14.31 -2.47
C TYR A 157 -14.79 -13.51 -2.39
N SER A 158 -15.92 -14.09 -2.79
CA SER A 158 -17.18 -13.72 -2.14
C SER A 158 -17.06 -14.18 -0.68
N ILE A 159 -16.50 -13.31 0.16
CA ILE A 159 -16.70 -13.38 1.61
C ILE A 159 -18.20 -13.54 1.75
N GLU A 160 -18.66 -14.72 2.19
CA GLU A 160 -19.99 -14.85 2.71
C GLU A 160 -20.10 -13.70 3.69
N ARG A 161 -20.96 -12.73 3.37
CA ARG A 161 -21.32 -11.62 4.24
C ARG A 161 -22.12 -12.23 5.38
N SER A 162 -21.46 -13.04 6.20
CA SER A 162 -21.83 -13.26 7.58
C SER A 162 -22.02 -11.86 8.12
N LYS A 163 -23.22 -11.60 8.65
CA LYS A 163 -23.62 -10.29 9.15
C LYS A 163 -22.65 -9.87 10.25
N ALA A 164 -21.53 -9.28 9.88
CA ALA A 164 -20.64 -8.61 10.79
C ALA A 164 -21.44 -7.43 11.33
N LYS A 165 -21.66 -7.42 12.65
CA LYS A 165 -22.19 -6.26 13.36
C LYS A 165 -21.37 -5.06 12.91
N SER A 166 -22.06 -4.00 12.50
CA SER A 166 -21.44 -2.76 12.04
C SER A 166 -20.39 -2.28 13.04
N ILE A 167 -19.12 -2.44 12.70
CA ILE A 167 -18.03 -1.72 13.36
C ILE A 167 -17.95 -0.39 12.59
N PRO A 168 -18.24 0.75 13.23
CA PRO A 168 -18.19 2.04 12.55
C PRO A 168 -16.76 2.35 12.09
N PRO A 169 -16.58 3.04 10.95
CA PRO A 169 -15.27 3.39 10.44
C PRO A 169 -14.54 4.28 11.44
N VAL A 170 -13.29 3.92 11.75
CA VAL A 170 -12.36 4.68 12.58
C VAL A 170 -11.83 5.85 11.76
N CYS A 171 -12.72 6.80 11.49
CA CYS A 171 -12.43 8.15 11.02
C CYS A 171 -13.53 9.07 11.57
N TYR A 172 -13.50 9.32 12.88
CA TYR A 172 -14.11 10.53 13.44
C TYR A 172 -13.20 11.10 14.51
N ARG A 173 -12.26 11.94 14.08
CA ARG A 173 -11.66 12.94 14.94
C ARG A 173 -12.69 14.05 15.10
N ASP A 174 -13.39 14.06 16.25
CA ASP A 174 -13.76 15.27 17.02
C ASP A 174 -14.88 15.09 18.07
N THR A 175 -15.56 13.94 18.19
CA THR A 175 -16.63 13.81 19.21
C THR A 175 -16.13 13.37 20.59
N ILE A 176 -15.09 12.53 20.66
CA ILE A 176 -14.62 11.98 21.96
C ILE A 176 -13.96 13.07 22.82
N VAL A 177 -13.19 13.98 22.22
CA VAL A 177 -12.54 15.08 22.94
C VAL A 177 -13.57 16.01 23.56
N SER A 178 -14.67 16.30 22.86
CA SER A 178 -15.78 17.13 23.38
C SER A 178 -16.42 16.50 24.63
N THR A 179 -16.76 15.21 24.57
CA THR A 179 -17.45 14.54 25.69
C THR A 179 -16.58 14.36 26.93
N LEU A 180 -15.27 14.15 26.75
CA LEU A 180 -14.32 14.04 27.85
C LEU A 180 -14.07 15.41 28.49
N LEU A 181 -13.96 16.47 27.68
CA LEU A 181 -13.75 17.83 28.18
C LEU A 181 -14.98 18.33 28.96
N GLU A 182 -16.20 18.03 28.51
CA GLU A 182 -17.42 18.41 29.24
C GLU A 182 -17.60 17.62 30.54
N LYS A 183 -17.20 16.34 30.59
CA LYS A 183 -17.16 15.58 31.85
C LYS A 183 -16.14 16.15 32.84
N ILE A 184 -14.94 16.50 32.37
CA ILE A 184 -13.91 17.11 33.22
C ILE A 184 -14.36 18.48 33.74
N LYS A 185 -14.98 19.32 32.91
CA LYS A 185 -15.56 20.60 33.34
C LYS A 185 -16.67 20.42 34.39
N SER A 186 -17.56 19.44 34.20
CA SER A 186 -18.63 19.13 35.15
C SER A 186 -18.09 18.70 36.52
N GLU A 187 -17.06 17.85 36.55
CA GLU A 187 -16.50 17.40 37.83
C GLU A 187 -15.70 18.48 38.54
N ILE A 188 -14.96 19.34 37.81
CA ILE A 188 -14.26 20.48 38.41
C ILE A 188 -15.27 21.48 39.00
N SER A 189 -16.41 21.71 38.34
CA SER A 189 -17.46 22.61 38.86
C SER A 189 -18.15 22.06 40.12
N LEU A 190 -18.19 20.73 40.29
CA LEU A 190 -18.72 20.06 41.49
C LEU A 190 -17.75 20.11 42.68
N TRP A 191 -16.45 20.30 42.42
CA TRP A 191 -15.41 20.45 43.45
C TRP A 191 -15.16 21.91 43.86
N MET A 192 -15.75 22.87 43.15
CA MET A 192 -15.64 24.32 43.42
C MET A 192 -16.88 24.93 44.09
N GLN A 193 -17.81 24.11 44.56
CA GLN A 193 -18.88 24.46 45.51
C GLN A 193 -18.63 23.81 46.87
#